data_AF-Q47LP2-F1
#
_entry.id   AF-Q47LP2-F1
#
_cell.length_a   1.000
_cell.length_b   1.000
_cell.length_c   1.000
_cell.angle_alpha   90.00
_cell.angle_beta   90.00
_cell.angle_gamma   90.00
#
_symmetry.space_group_name_H-M   'P 1'
#
loop_
_entity.id
_entity.type
_entity.pdbx_description
1 polymer ?
#
loop_
_entity_poly.entity_id
_entity_poly.type
_entity_poly.pdbx_seq_one_letter_code
_entity_poly.pdbx_strand_id
1 'polypeptide(L)'
;MGIIRYVRDLRVAEGTPPSHRQATRPRADDAELNHLTSLAAQGDDGAVDSLIREVHPMVVRYCRARLSRVPGSTHDFDDVAQEVCLALLSALPRYRDMGRPFASFVFGIAAHKVADALRGRTRADVPTDSVPDHPDESPGPEESAVRIVEAEQARELLSTLPEQQRRLLSLRVIAGLSADETGHALGMSPGAVRVAQHRALARLRRAAHRLR
;
A
#
# COMPACT_ATOMS: atom_id res chain seq x y z
N MET A 1 6.87 8.45 -1.03
CA MET A 1 7.86 8.75 0.03
C MET A 1 7.49 7.96 1.28
N GLY A 2 7.92 6.70 1.32
CA GLY A 2 7.37 5.67 2.20
C GLY A 2 7.96 5.65 3.61
N ILE A 3 7.35 4.81 4.46
CA ILE A 3 7.61 4.61 5.90
C ILE A 3 9.12 4.56 6.26
N ILE A 4 9.99 4.10 5.37
CA ILE A 4 11.44 4.02 5.57
C ILE A 4 12.07 5.42 5.75
N ARG A 5 11.73 6.43 4.91
CA ARG A 5 12.21 7.81 5.13
C ARG A 5 11.61 8.39 6.41
N TYR A 6 10.34 8.10 6.69
CA TYR A 6 9.68 8.60 7.92
C TYR A 6 10.32 8.03 9.19
N VAL A 7 10.68 6.74 9.19
CA VAL A 7 11.40 6.09 10.30
C VAL A 7 12.84 6.60 10.38
N ARG A 8 13.49 6.88 9.25
CA ARG A 8 14.82 7.52 9.21
C ARG A 8 14.79 8.95 9.77
N ASP A 9 13.82 9.77 9.38
CA ASP A 9 13.62 11.13 9.90
C ASP A 9 13.31 11.10 11.41
N LEU A 10 12.62 10.05 11.90
CA LEU A 10 12.39 9.82 13.32
C LEU A 10 13.63 9.37 14.10
N ARG A 11 14.67 8.85 13.44
CA ARG A 11 15.97 8.56 14.07
C ARG A 11 16.81 9.81 14.25
N VAL A 12 16.56 10.87 13.47
CA VAL A 12 17.40 12.09 13.40
C VAL A 12 16.78 13.29 14.12
N ALA A 13 15.46 13.36 14.29
CA ALA A 13 14.79 14.55 14.84
C ALA A 13 14.36 14.40 16.32
N GLU A 14 15.26 14.75 17.24
CA GLU A 14 14.85 15.40 18.50
C GLU A 14 14.54 16.87 18.19
N GLY A 15 13.26 17.24 18.15
CA GLY A 15 12.83 18.64 18.11
C GLY A 15 11.85 18.98 16.98
N THR A 16 10.61 19.27 17.39
CA THR A 16 9.53 19.91 16.63
C THR A 16 8.70 19.01 15.69
N PRO A 17 7.41 18.74 16.00
CA PRO A 17 6.52 18.01 15.10
C PRO A 17 6.19 18.86 13.86
N PRO A 18 6.18 18.29 12.64
CA PRO A 18 5.79 19.03 11.45
C PRO A 18 4.33 19.46 11.56
N SER A 19 4.11 20.76 11.39
CA SER A 19 2.83 21.45 11.46
C SER A 19 1.84 20.91 10.42
N HIS A 20 0.68 20.45 10.91
CA HIS A 20 -0.45 19.94 10.12
C HIS A 20 -1.22 21.06 9.40
N ARG A 21 -0.58 21.72 8.43
CA ARG A 21 -1.23 22.70 7.54
C ARG A 21 -0.87 22.47 6.08
N GLN A 22 -1.27 21.32 5.56
CA GLN A 22 -1.52 21.18 4.12
C GLN A 22 -2.93 20.62 3.95
N ALA A 23 -3.86 21.56 3.87
CA ALA A 23 -5.19 21.34 3.36
C ALA A 23 -5.09 20.84 1.90
N THR A 24 -5.79 19.73 1.64
CA THR A 24 -6.53 19.44 0.40
C THR A 24 -6.20 20.33 -0.79
N ARG A 25 -5.19 19.95 -1.57
CA ARG A 25 -5.25 20.09 -3.02
C ARG A 25 -5.59 18.71 -3.57
N PRO A 26 -6.62 18.55 -4.42
CA PRO A 26 -6.67 17.36 -5.28
C PRO A 26 -5.34 17.31 -6.02
N ARG A 27 -4.70 16.14 -6.06
CA ARG A 27 -3.55 15.99 -6.96
C ARG A 27 -4.08 16.21 -8.38
N ALA A 28 -3.24 16.77 -9.25
CA ALA A 28 -3.52 16.72 -10.69
C ALA A 28 -3.82 15.27 -11.12
N ASP A 29 -3.19 14.31 -10.43
CA ASP A 29 -3.38 12.86 -10.54
C ASP A 29 -4.83 12.39 -10.33
N ASP A 30 -5.63 13.00 -9.43
CA ASP A 30 -6.99 12.49 -9.13
C ASP A 30 -7.97 12.81 -10.25
N ALA A 31 -7.88 14.03 -10.80
CA ALA A 31 -8.71 14.46 -11.92
C ALA A 31 -8.35 13.69 -13.20
N GLU A 32 -7.05 13.47 -13.43
CA GLU A 32 -6.55 12.67 -14.54
C GLU A 32 -6.98 11.21 -14.41
N LEU A 33 -6.85 10.61 -13.22
CA LEU A 33 -7.26 9.24 -12.96
C LEU A 33 -8.78 9.06 -13.17
N ASN A 34 -9.59 10.03 -12.75
CA ASN A 34 -11.03 10.02 -13.01
C ASN A 34 -11.36 10.15 -14.50
N HIS A 35 -10.61 10.98 -15.23
CA HIS A 35 -10.78 11.12 -16.68
C HIS A 35 -10.45 9.81 -17.41
N LEU A 36 -9.29 9.21 -17.11
CA LEU A 36 -8.88 7.91 -17.63
C LEU A 36 -9.89 6.82 -17.29
N THR A 37 -10.40 6.81 -16.06
CA THR A 37 -11.42 5.84 -15.62
C THR A 37 -12.70 5.97 -16.45
N SER A 38 -13.15 7.20 -16.72
CA SER A 38 -14.36 7.45 -17.51
C SER A 38 -14.22 6.93 -18.95
N LEU A 39 -13.08 7.16 -19.59
CA LEU A 39 -12.79 6.67 -20.94
C LEU A 39 -12.61 5.15 -20.96
N ALA A 40 -11.86 4.60 -20.00
CA ALA A 40 -11.64 3.17 -19.87
C ALA A 40 -12.94 2.39 -19.64
N ALA A 41 -13.86 2.94 -18.84
CA ALA A 41 -15.19 2.35 -18.62
C ALA A 41 -16.07 2.31 -19.89
N GLN A 42 -15.77 3.18 -20.87
CA GLN A 42 -16.44 3.22 -22.18
C GLN A 42 -15.78 2.29 -23.21
N GLY A 43 -14.69 1.59 -22.85
CA GLY A 43 -13.99 0.66 -23.73
C GLY A 43 -12.87 1.30 -24.55
N ASP A 44 -12.36 2.48 -24.16
CA ASP A 44 -11.16 3.05 -24.78
C ASP A 44 -9.91 2.28 -24.34
N ASP A 45 -9.34 1.48 -25.25
CA ASP A 45 -8.17 0.63 -24.96
C ASP A 45 -6.93 1.44 -24.55
N GLY A 46 -6.74 2.64 -25.08
CA GLY A 46 -5.61 3.51 -24.73
C GLY A 46 -5.75 4.08 -23.32
N ALA A 47 -6.97 4.42 -22.92
CA ALA A 47 -7.29 4.83 -21.56
C ALA A 47 -7.18 3.65 -20.58
N VAL A 48 -7.57 2.44 -20.98
CA VAL A 48 -7.38 1.22 -20.17
C VAL A 48 -5.89 0.99 -19.90
N ASP A 49 -5.04 1.01 -20.93
CA ASP A 49 -3.58 0.82 -20.76
C ASP A 49 -2.98 1.89 -19.84
N SER A 50 -3.32 3.16 -20.07
CA SER A 50 -2.85 4.30 -19.27
C SER A 50 -3.30 4.17 -17.81
N LEU A 51 -4.55 3.77 -17.58
CA LEU A 51 -5.11 3.57 -16.25
C LEU A 51 -4.39 2.44 -15.50
N ILE A 52 -4.15 1.30 -16.15
CA ILE A 52 -3.44 0.17 -15.55
C ILE A 52 -1.98 0.55 -15.25
N ARG A 53 -1.31 1.28 -16.14
CA ARG A 53 0.05 1.76 -15.96
C ARG A 53 0.20 2.64 -14.70
N GLU A 54 -0.79 3.48 -14.42
CA GLU A 54 -0.82 4.33 -13.24
C GLU A 54 -1.14 3.55 -11.97
N VAL A 55 -2.13 2.65 -12.03
CA VAL A 55 -2.63 1.90 -10.87
C VAL A 55 -1.66 0.80 -10.42
N HIS A 56 -1.05 0.08 -11.36
CA HIS A 56 -0.26 -1.13 -11.09
C HIS A 56 0.86 -0.91 -10.06
N PRO A 57 1.71 0.14 -10.17
CA PRO A 57 2.74 0.39 -9.16
C PRO A 57 2.19 0.62 -7.75
N MET A 58 1.00 1.23 -7.62
CA MET A 58 0.36 1.46 -6.32
C MET A 58 -0.15 0.15 -5.71
N VAL A 59 -0.74 -0.72 -6.53
CA VAL A 59 -1.22 -2.05 -6.14
C VAL A 59 -0.05 -2.94 -5.70
N VAL A 60 1.03 -3.02 -6.49
CA VAL A 60 2.23 -3.79 -6.13
C VAL A 60 2.80 -3.34 -4.78
N ARG A 61 2.93 -2.02 -4.56
CA ARG A 61 3.41 -1.47 -3.28
C ARG A 61 2.53 -1.89 -2.11
N TYR A 62 1.22 -1.90 -2.31
CA TYR A 62 0.26 -2.33 -1.29
C TYR A 62 0.31 -3.83 -1.01
N CYS A 63 0.29 -4.66 -2.04
CA CYS A 63 0.36 -6.12 -1.92
C CYS A 63 1.66 -6.53 -1.21
N ARG A 64 2.80 -6.00 -1.66
CA ARG A 64 4.10 -6.22 -1.01
C ARG A 64 4.05 -5.85 0.46
N ALA A 65 3.56 -4.67 0.79
CA ALA A 65 3.48 -4.23 2.19
C ALA A 65 2.61 -5.12 3.09
N ARG A 66 1.59 -5.79 2.52
CA ARG A 66 0.67 -6.63 3.27
C ARG A 66 1.08 -8.10 3.31
N LEU A 67 1.81 -8.57 2.30
CA LEU A 67 2.13 -9.99 2.11
C LEU A 67 3.60 -10.35 2.40
N SER A 68 4.53 -9.39 2.45
CA SER A 68 5.95 -9.65 2.78
C SER A 68 6.23 -10.18 4.20
N ARG A 69 5.21 -10.56 4.97
CA ARG A 69 5.33 -11.03 6.36
C ARG A 69 5.50 -12.55 6.48
N VAL A 70 5.39 -13.29 5.38
CA VAL A 70 5.42 -14.76 5.41
C VAL A 70 6.75 -15.25 4.83
N PRO A 71 7.63 -15.88 5.64
CA PRO A 71 8.83 -16.54 5.13
C PRO A 71 8.47 -17.53 4.01
N GLY A 72 9.23 -17.51 2.91
CA GLY A 72 9.04 -18.42 1.77
C GLY A 72 8.12 -17.94 0.65
N SER A 73 7.45 -16.77 0.77
CA SER A 73 6.49 -16.30 -0.24
C SER A 73 7.01 -15.16 -1.12
N THR A 74 8.07 -15.42 -1.88
CA THR A 74 8.68 -14.41 -2.77
C THR A 74 7.77 -14.10 -3.98
N HIS A 75 6.89 -15.03 -4.38
CA HIS A 75 6.11 -14.93 -5.63
C HIS A 75 4.69 -14.37 -5.47
N ASP A 76 4.02 -14.64 -4.34
CA ASP A 76 2.59 -14.36 -4.22
C ASP A 76 2.16 -12.90 -4.30
N PHE A 77 2.99 -11.91 -3.96
CA PHE A 77 2.49 -10.52 -3.93
C PHE A 77 2.39 -9.91 -5.33
N ASP A 78 3.24 -10.31 -6.28
CA ASP A 78 3.14 -9.88 -7.67
C ASP A 78 1.98 -10.60 -8.35
N ASP A 79 1.76 -11.89 -8.04
CA ASP A 79 0.58 -12.64 -8.49
C ASP A 79 -0.73 -12.02 -7.98
N VAL A 80 -0.80 -11.70 -6.69
CA VAL A 80 -1.97 -11.00 -6.11
C VAL A 80 -2.15 -9.62 -6.72
N ALA A 81 -1.07 -8.89 -7.04
CA ALA A 81 -1.17 -7.61 -7.73
C ALA A 81 -1.74 -7.77 -9.16
N GLN A 82 -1.31 -8.79 -9.89
CA GLN A 82 -1.87 -9.13 -11.20
C GLN A 82 -3.35 -9.50 -11.10
N GLU A 83 -3.75 -10.32 -10.13
CA GLU A 83 -5.16 -10.65 -9.89
C GLU A 83 -6.01 -9.41 -9.61
N VAL A 84 -5.47 -8.43 -8.91
CA VAL A 84 -6.14 -7.15 -8.68
C VAL A 84 -6.33 -6.38 -9.98
N CYS A 85 -5.30 -6.30 -10.82
CA CYS A 85 -5.40 -5.66 -12.14
C CYS A 85 -6.41 -6.38 -13.05
N LEU A 86 -6.42 -7.70 -13.08
CA LEU A 86 -7.40 -8.49 -13.85
C LEU A 86 -8.83 -8.30 -13.33
N ALA A 87 -9.01 -8.27 -12.01
CA ALA A 87 -10.30 -8.00 -11.40
C ALA A 87 -10.76 -6.56 -11.68
N LEU A 88 -9.84 -5.60 -11.69
CA LEU A 88 -10.12 -4.22 -12.07
C LEU A 88 -10.59 -4.14 -13.52
N LEU A 89 -9.85 -4.72 -14.47
CA LEU A 89 -10.22 -4.78 -15.89
C LEU A 89 -11.61 -5.39 -16.08
N SER A 90 -11.91 -6.47 -15.36
CA SER A 90 -13.21 -7.14 -15.41
C SER A 90 -14.37 -6.29 -14.84
N ALA A 91 -14.05 -5.36 -13.94
CA ALA A 91 -15.03 -4.50 -13.28
C ALA A 91 -15.22 -3.15 -13.97
N LEU A 92 -14.22 -2.65 -14.73
CA LEU A 92 -14.26 -1.36 -15.41
C LEU A 92 -15.51 -1.12 -16.28
N PRO A 93 -15.98 -2.06 -17.13
CA PRO A 93 -17.17 -1.84 -17.93
C PRO A 93 -18.46 -1.64 -17.12
N ARG A 94 -18.46 -2.06 -15.85
CA ARG A 94 -19.59 -1.91 -14.92
C ARG A 94 -19.35 -0.81 -13.89
N TYR A 95 -18.20 -0.14 -13.94
CA TYR A 95 -17.86 0.92 -13.02
C TYR A 95 -18.83 2.09 -13.20
N ARG A 96 -19.30 2.63 -12.08
CA ARG A 96 -20.10 3.84 -12.04
C ARG A 96 -19.46 4.79 -11.04
N ASP A 97 -19.26 6.03 -11.45
CA ASP A 97 -18.82 7.07 -10.52
C ASP A 97 -19.93 7.36 -9.51
N MET A 98 -19.68 7.02 -8.25
CA MET A 98 -20.60 7.22 -7.12
C MET A 98 -20.17 8.42 -6.27
N GLY A 99 -19.38 9.35 -6.81
CA GLY A 99 -18.80 10.47 -6.08
C GLY A 99 -17.72 10.03 -5.09
N ARG A 100 -17.10 8.86 -5.33
CA ARG A 100 -16.02 8.31 -4.51
C ARG A 100 -14.74 8.28 -5.33
N PRO A 101 -13.57 8.58 -4.74
CA PRO A 101 -12.33 8.51 -5.48
C PRO A 101 -12.07 7.10 -6.02
N PHE A 102 -11.67 7.00 -7.30
CA PHE A 102 -11.42 5.72 -7.97
C PHE A 102 -10.36 4.86 -7.25
N ALA A 103 -9.33 5.48 -6.68
CA ALA A 103 -8.34 4.75 -5.89
C ALA A 103 -8.99 3.94 -4.76
N SER A 104 -10.05 4.45 -4.13
CA SER A 104 -10.78 3.72 -3.07
C SER A 104 -11.40 2.43 -3.59
N PHE A 105 -11.92 2.44 -4.82
CA PHE A 105 -12.47 1.26 -5.49
C PHE A 105 -11.38 0.23 -5.77
N VAL A 106 -10.25 0.66 -6.35
CA VAL A 106 -9.07 -0.19 -6.60
C VAL A 106 -8.57 -0.83 -5.30
N PHE A 107 -8.38 -0.05 -4.24
CA PHE A 107 -7.89 -0.57 -2.96
C PHE A 107 -8.93 -1.40 -2.21
N GLY A 108 -10.22 -1.23 -2.51
CA GLY A 108 -11.26 -2.17 -2.12
C GLY A 108 -11.02 -3.55 -2.71
N ILE A 109 -10.78 -3.65 -4.02
CA ILE A 109 -10.44 -4.91 -4.71
C ILE A 109 -9.15 -5.50 -4.12
N ALA A 110 -8.09 -4.68 -3.99
CA ALA A 110 -6.80 -5.10 -3.46
C ALA A 110 -6.89 -5.65 -2.02
N ALA A 111 -7.68 -4.99 -1.16
CA ALA A 111 -7.89 -5.45 0.20
C ALA A 111 -8.57 -6.84 0.27
N HIS A 112 -9.55 -7.10 -0.60
CA HIS A 112 -10.20 -8.40 -0.70
C HIS A 112 -9.21 -9.48 -1.16
N LYS A 113 -8.49 -9.24 -2.26
CA LYS A 113 -7.51 -10.20 -2.80
C LYS A 113 -6.40 -10.53 -1.83
N VAL A 114 -5.84 -9.53 -1.15
CA VAL A 114 -4.86 -9.74 -0.07
C VAL A 114 -5.46 -10.55 1.09
N ALA A 115 -6.70 -10.29 1.48
CA ALA A 115 -7.34 -11.05 2.55
C ALA A 115 -7.59 -12.52 2.14
N ASP A 116 -7.98 -12.76 0.89
CA ASP A 116 -8.17 -14.09 0.34
C ASP A 116 -6.87 -14.88 0.31
N ALA A 117 -5.78 -14.27 -0.19
CA ALA A 117 -4.44 -14.86 -0.18
C ALA A 117 -3.97 -15.23 1.24
N LEU A 118 -4.16 -14.33 2.21
CA LEU A 118 -3.83 -14.60 3.62
C LEU A 118 -4.67 -15.75 4.21
N ARG A 119 -5.97 -15.86 3.87
CA ARG A 119 -6.84 -16.96 4.33
C ARG A 119 -6.50 -18.30 3.67
N GLY A 120 -6.19 -18.30 2.38
CA GLY A 120 -5.78 -19.49 1.64
C GLY A 120 -4.53 -20.13 2.24
N ARG A 121 -3.58 -19.29 2.67
CA ARG A 121 -2.34 -19.74 3.33
C ARG A 121 -2.55 -20.34 4.71
N THR A 122 -3.46 -19.79 5.53
CA THR A 122 -3.80 -20.41 6.84
C THR A 122 -4.35 -21.83 6.68
N ARG A 123 -4.85 -22.21 5.50
CA ARG A 123 -5.33 -23.55 5.19
C ARG A 123 -4.27 -24.47 4.55
N ALA A 124 -3.13 -23.93 4.12
CA ALA A 124 -2.15 -24.60 3.27
C ALA A 124 -0.80 -24.91 3.96
N ASP A 125 -0.67 -24.73 5.28
CA ASP A 125 0.58 -25.01 6.02
C ASP A 125 0.98 -26.50 5.96
N VAL A 126 1.73 -26.86 4.91
CA VAL A 126 2.75 -27.92 4.88
C VAL A 126 3.97 -27.30 4.16
N PRO A 127 5.20 -27.34 4.73
CA PRO A 127 6.32 -26.54 4.21
C PRO A 127 6.95 -27.18 2.97
N THR A 128 7.31 -26.36 1.99
CA THR A 128 8.35 -26.73 1.00
C THR A 128 9.38 -25.60 0.91
N ASP A 129 10.63 -25.97 1.07
CA ASP A 129 11.81 -25.13 0.85
C ASP A 129 11.80 -24.57 -0.58
N SER A 130 12.15 -23.30 -0.73
CA SER A 130 12.47 -22.74 -2.04
C SER A 130 13.62 -21.74 -1.93
N VAL A 131 14.72 -22.11 -2.59
CA VAL A 131 15.92 -21.30 -2.85
C VAL A 131 15.57 -20.18 -3.84
N PRO A 132 16.02 -18.92 -3.65
CA PRO A 132 15.81 -17.88 -4.65
C PRO A 132 16.91 -17.93 -5.73
N ASP A 133 16.52 -18.00 -6.99
CA ASP A 133 17.35 -17.59 -8.12
C ASP A 133 16.53 -16.70 -9.06
N HIS A 134 16.70 -15.39 -8.92
CA HIS A 134 16.36 -14.41 -9.96
C HIS A 134 17.37 -13.26 -9.92
N PRO A 135 17.85 -12.79 -11.08
CA PRO A 135 18.84 -11.73 -11.17
C PRO A 135 18.26 -10.39 -10.72
N ASP A 136 18.97 -9.76 -9.79
CA ASP A 136 18.63 -8.47 -9.17
C ASP A 136 19.06 -7.33 -10.10
N GLU A 137 18.09 -6.58 -10.65
CA GLU A 137 18.33 -5.33 -11.38
C GLU A 137 18.32 -4.11 -10.43
N SER A 138 19.15 -4.13 -9.38
CA SER A 138 19.26 -3.03 -8.43
C SER A 138 20.72 -2.61 -8.13
N PRO A 139 20.93 -1.39 -7.56
CA PRO A 139 22.26 -0.78 -7.39
C PRO A 139 23.17 -1.62 -6.48
N GLY A 140 24.48 -1.35 -6.52
CA GLY A 140 25.53 -2.21 -5.96
C GLY A 140 25.33 -2.76 -4.53
N PRO A 141 26.03 -3.87 -4.20
CA PRO A 141 25.70 -4.79 -3.11
C PRO A 141 25.68 -4.19 -1.69
N GLU A 142 26.39 -3.09 -1.44
CA GLU A 142 26.44 -2.45 -0.12
C GLU A 142 25.22 -1.54 0.15
N GLU A 143 24.68 -0.84 -0.85
CA GLU A 143 23.46 -0.04 -0.69
C GLU A 143 22.21 -0.92 -0.53
N SER A 144 22.21 -2.07 -1.19
CA SER A 144 21.11 -3.03 -1.13
C SER A 144 21.00 -3.68 0.24
N ALA A 145 22.12 -4.04 0.88
CA ALA A 145 22.12 -4.62 2.23
C ALA A 145 21.52 -3.67 3.29
N VAL A 146 21.88 -2.38 3.26
CA VAL A 146 21.34 -1.38 4.20
C VAL A 146 19.83 -1.19 4.00
N ARG A 147 19.37 -1.12 2.75
CA ARG A 147 17.93 -0.98 2.44
C ARG A 147 17.13 -2.22 2.84
N ILE A 148 17.71 -3.41 2.72
CA ILE A 148 17.09 -4.67 3.14
C ILE A 148 16.89 -4.67 4.67
N VAL A 149 17.92 -4.34 5.45
CA VAL A 149 17.85 -4.27 6.92
C VAL A 149 16.84 -3.22 7.39
N GLU A 150 16.82 -2.04 6.76
CA GLU A 150 15.84 -1.00 7.07
C GLU A 150 14.40 -1.40 6.74
N ALA A 151 14.20 -2.13 5.63
CA ALA A 151 12.90 -2.64 5.24
C ALA A 151 12.39 -3.72 6.22
N GLU A 152 13.27 -4.63 6.66
CA GLU A 152 12.97 -5.63 7.69
C GLU A 152 12.54 -4.98 9.01
N GLN A 153 13.30 -4.00 9.50
CA GLN A 153 12.96 -3.27 10.72
C GLN A 153 11.64 -2.50 10.60
N ALA A 154 11.36 -1.89 9.44
CA ALA A 154 10.10 -1.23 9.19
C ALA A 154 8.92 -2.22 9.18
N ARG A 155 9.11 -3.42 8.62
CA ARG A 155 8.11 -4.51 8.63
C ARG A 155 7.84 -5.00 10.05
N GLU A 156 8.89 -5.25 10.82
CA GLU A 156 8.77 -5.72 12.21
C GLU A 156 8.01 -4.70 13.07
N LEU A 157 8.34 -3.41 12.94
CA LEU A 157 7.61 -2.34 13.62
C LEU A 157 6.13 -2.29 13.23
N LEU A 158 5.81 -2.38 11.94
CA LEU A 158 4.42 -2.45 11.47
C LEU A 158 3.67 -3.69 11.95
N SER A 159 4.38 -4.78 12.23
CA SER A 159 3.79 -5.99 12.77
C SER A 159 3.24 -5.79 14.19
N THR A 160 3.81 -4.87 14.97
CA THR A 160 3.36 -4.55 16.34
C THR A 160 2.01 -3.82 16.42
N LEU A 161 1.51 -3.35 15.27
CA LEU A 161 0.24 -2.65 15.17
C LEU A 161 -0.94 -3.62 15.03
N PRO A 162 -2.11 -3.28 15.60
CA PRO A 162 -3.37 -3.93 15.24
C PRO A 162 -3.60 -3.87 13.72
N GLU A 163 -4.20 -4.92 13.17
CA GLU A 163 -4.38 -5.09 11.72
C GLU A 163 -5.07 -3.88 11.05
N GLN A 164 -6.08 -3.29 11.69
CA GLN A 164 -6.76 -2.09 11.17
C GLN A 164 -5.81 -0.90 11.03
N GLN A 165 -4.88 -0.69 11.97
CA GLN A 165 -3.89 0.38 11.92
C GLN A 165 -2.82 0.10 10.85
N ARG A 166 -2.43 -1.17 10.68
CA ARG A 166 -1.52 -1.59 9.63
C ARG A 166 -2.11 -1.33 8.25
N ARG A 167 -3.36 -1.74 8.01
CA ARG A 167 -4.10 -1.44 6.77
C ARG A 167 -4.15 0.06 6.49
N LEU A 168 -4.47 0.85 7.50
CA LEU A 168 -4.51 2.31 7.38
C LEU A 168 -3.16 2.90 6.98
N LEU A 169 -2.05 2.47 7.60
CA LEU A 169 -0.72 2.98 7.25
C LEU A 169 -0.24 2.48 5.88
N SER A 170 -0.60 1.25 5.49
CA SER A 170 -0.32 0.74 4.14
C SER A 170 -1.01 1.60 3.07
N LEU A 171 -2.27 2.01 3.27
CA LEU A 171 -2.96 2.90 2.35
C LEU A 171 -2.37 4.31 2.36
N ARG A 172 -2.21 4.92 3.53
CA ARG A 172 -1.82 6.34 3.66
C ARG A 172 -0.35 6.62 3.32
N VAL A 173 0.55 5.73 3.70
CA VAL A 173 2.00 6.01 3.66
C VAL A 173 2.72 5.23 2.57
N ILE A 174 2.23 4.03 2.25
CA ILE A 174 2.88 3.16 1.25
C ILE A 174 2.22 3.33 -0.12
N ALA A 175 0.90 3.16 -0.18
CA ALA A 175 0.13 3.39 -1.41
C ALA A 175 -0.05 4.88 -1.71
N GLY A 176 0.00 5.74 -0.67
CA GLY A 176 -0.02 7.19 -0.81
C GLY A 176 -1.40 7.82 -0.94
N LEU A 177 -2.46 7.07 -0.57
CA LEU A 177 -3.84 7.55 -0.60
C LEU A 177 -4.03 8.74 0.33
N SER A 178 -4.92 9.65 -0.03
CA SER A 178 -5.46 10.73 0.77
C SER A 178 -6.27 10.21 1.96
N ALA A 179 -6.59 11.09 2.92
CA ALA A 179 -7.41 10.72 4.07
C ALA A 179 -8.85 10.41 3.68
N ASP A 180 -9.31 11.02 2.59
CA ASP A 180 -10.65 10.81 2.03
C ASP A 180 -10.75 9.45 1.33
N GLU A 181 -9.79 9.15 0.46
CA GLU A 181 -9.69 7.85 -0.22
C GLU A 181 -9.55 6.69 0.76
N THR A 182 -8.68 6.87 1.77
CA THR A 182 -8.50 5.87 2.82
C THR A 182 -9.78 5.71 3.65
N GLY A 183 -10.52 6.80 3.86
CA GLY A 183 -11.79 6.77 4.58
C GLY A 183 -12.82 5.91 3.86
N HIS A 184 -12.98 6.13 2.56
CA HIS A 184 -13.84 5.31 1.71
C HIS A 184 -13.40 3.84 1.66
N ALA A 185 -12.09 3.58 1.54
CA ALA A 185 -11.56 2.22 1.50
C ALA A 185 -11.72 1.44 2.83
N LEU A 186 -11.71 2.14 3.98
CA LEU A 186 -11.76 1.52 5.31
C LEU A 186 -13.09 1.69 6.05
N GLY A 187 -14.08 2.36 5.46
CA GLY A 187 -15.34 2.69 6.13
C GLY A 187 -15.17 3.67 7.30
N MET A 188 -14.27 4.64 7.16
CA MET A 188 -13.93 5.62 8.19
C MET A 188 -14.17 7.05 7.67
N SER A 189 -14.48 8.00 8.57
CA SER A 189 -14.48 9.41 8.18
C SER A 189 -13.04 9.91 7.93
N PRO A 190 -12.82 10.91 7.06
CA PRO A 190 -11.48 11.48 6.83
C PRO A 190 -10.84 12.02 8.13
N GLY A 191 -11.66 12.55 9.06
CA GLY A 191 -11.21 12.96 10.38
C GLY A 191 -10.71 11.78 11.23
N ALA A 192 -11.48 10.69 11.27
CA ALA A 192 -11.10 9.47 11.96
C ALA A 192 -9.81 8.85 11.39
N VAL A 193 -9.62 8.90 10.07
CA VAL A 193 -8.38 8.45 9.41
C VAL A 193 -7.18 9.24 9.91
N ARG A 194 -7.24 10.58 9.95
CA ARG A 194 -6.12 11.41 10.43
C ARG A 194 -5.77 11.13 11.89
N VAL A 195 -6.78 10.99 12.74
CA VAL A 195 -6.59 10.67 14.16
C VAL A 195 -5.98 9.28 14.33
N ALA A 196 -6.51 8.27 13.63
CA ALA A 196 -6.00 6.91 13.68
C ALA A 196 -4.57 6.81 13.13
N GLN A 197 -4.25 7.52 12.04
CA GLN A 197 -2.90 7.65 11.49
C GLN A 197 -1.94 8.19 12.56
N HIS A 198 -2.29 9.31 13.20
CA HIS A 198 -1.46 9.91 14.24
C HIS A 198 -1.20 8.95 15.39
N ARG A 199 -2.24 8.27 15.88
CA ARG A 199 -2.13 7.26 16.96
C ARG A 199 -1.25 6.08 16.56
N ALA A 200 -1.41 5.55 15.35
CA ALA A 200 -0.62 4.44 14.84
C ALA A 200 0.88 4.82 14.72
N LEU A 201 1.18 6.01 14.18
CA LEU A 201 2.56 6.51 14.09
C LEU A 201 3.18 6.74 15.47
N ALA A 202 2.41 7.27 16.42
CA ALA A 202 2.87 7.42 17.81
C ALA A 202 3.20 6.06 18.46
N ARG A 203 2.40 5.02 18.18
CA ARG A 203 2.66 3.65 18.65
C ARG A 203 3.94 3.08 18.03
N LEU A 204 4.15 3.27 16.72
CA LEU A 204 5.38 2.84 16.05
C LEU A 204 6.62 3.51 16.63
N ARG A 205 6.57 4.82 16.92
CA ARG A 205 7.67 5.53 17.59
C ARG A 205 8.03 4.89 18.93
N ARG A 206 7.03 4.65 19.78
CA ARG A 206 7.24 4.00 21.09
C ARG A 206 7.75 2.57 20.98
N ALA A 207 7.40 1.84 19.92
CA ALA A 207 7.93 0.51 19.66
C ALA A 207 9.39 0.58 19.18
N ALA A 208 9.71 1.52 18.30
CA ALA A 208 11.08 1.74 17.80
C ALA A 208 12.07 2.13 18.89
N HIS A 209 11.63 2.89 19.90
CA HIS A 209 12.47 3.18 21.07
C HIS A 209 12.73 1.96 21.98
N ARG A 210 11.89 0.92 21.93
CA ARG A 210 12.03 -0.30 22.76
C ARG A 210 12.84 -1.41 22.08
N LEU A 211 13.06 -1.31 20.77
CA LEU A 211 13.92 -2.21 19.99
C LEU A 211 15.37 -1.70 19.91
N ARG A 212 15.70 -0.64 20.66
CA ARG A 212 17.05 -0.13 20.91
C ARG A 212 17.54 -0.65 22.25
#